data_AF-A0A448WXP7-F1
#
_entry.id   AF-A0A448WXP7-F1
#
_cell.length_a   1.000
_cell.length_b   1.000
_cell.length_c   1.000
_cell.angle_alpha   90.00
_cell.angle_beta   90.00
_cell.angle_gamma   90.00
#
_symmetry.space_group_name_H-M   'P 1'
#
loop_
_entity.id
_entity.type
_entity.pdbx_description
1 polymer ?
#
loop_
_entity_poly.entity_id
_entity_poly.type
_entity_poly.pdbx_seq_one_letter_code
_entity_poly.pdbx_strand_id
1 'polypeptide(L)'
;MITGLCISSNPERRDWAAASCALLLSPSGPFQSCVQALGPEADRYHDDCIYDACGCDQGGDCQCLCTAIAAMAQACANIGHVVRWRSQSLCRECSGSPGLPVRS
;
A
#
# COMPACT_ATOMS: atom_id res chain seq x y z
N MET A 1 21.87 -2.88 1.22
CA MET A 1 20.65 -2.07 1.36
C MET A 1 19.74 -2.43 0.19
N ILE A 2 18.67 -3.18 0.45
CA ILE A 2 17.75 -3.70 -0.60
C ILE A 2 16.66 -2.65 -0.94
N THR A 3 16.58 -1.56 -0.16
CA THR A 3 15.61 -0.45 -0.25
C THR A 3 15.65 0.40 -1.54
N GLY A 4 16.57 0.13 -2.48
CA GLY A 4 16.86 1.05 -3.60
C GLY A 4 16.61 0.52 -5.02
N LEU A 5 16.23 -0.75 -5.18
CA LEU A 5 16.18 -1.34 -6.53
C LEU A 5 14.96 -0.86 -7.32
N CYS A 6 13.78 -0.74 -6.71
CA CYS A 6 12.55 -0.38 -7.40
C CYS A 6 12.53 1.10 -7.88
N ILE A 7 13.21 2.00 -7.16
CA ILE A 7 13.27 3.44 -7.45
C ILE A 7 14.00 3.74 -8.76
N SER A 8 14.94 2.88 -9.17
CA SER A 8 15.77 3.08 -10.37
C SER A 8 15.50 2.11 -11.51
N SER A 9 14.90 0.95 -11.23
CA SER A 9 14.67 -0.10 -12.25
C SER A 9 13.34 0.04 -13.01
N ASN A 10 12.31 0.66 -12.42
CA ASN A 10 10.99 0.74 -13.04
C ASN A 10 10.24 2.06 -12.70
N PRO A 11 10.54 3.17 -13.40
CA PRO A 11 9.99 4.48 -13.08
C PRO A 11 8.47 4.58 -13.26
N GLU A 12 7.89 3.93 -14.28
CA GLU A 12 6.43 3.95 -14.48
C GLU A 12 5.69 3.23 -13.34
N ARG A 13 6.24 2.10 -12.85
CA ARG A 13 5.70 1.42 -11.67
C ARG A 13 5.82 2.26 -10.41
N ARG A 14 6.90 3.02 -10.26
CA ARG A 14 7.07 3.92 -9.13
C ARG A 14 5.98 5.00 -9.13
N ASP A 15 5.68 5.61 -10.27
CA ASP A 15 4.65 6.64 -10.36
C ASP A 15 3.26 6.08 -10.03
N TRP A 16 2.95 4.88 -10.54
CA TRP A 16 1.72 4.17 -10.18
C TRP A 16 1.67 3.82 -8.68
N ALA A 17 2.77 3.32 -8.11
CA ALA A 17 2.86 2.97 -6.70
C ALA A 17 2.69 4.20 -5.80
N ALA A 18 3.35 5.32 -6.13
CA ALA A 18 3.22 6.58 -5.42
C ALA A 18 1.77 7.11 -5.49
N ALA A 19 1.15 7.11 -6.67
CA ALA A 19 -0.24 7.52 -6.82
C ALA A 19 -1.21 6.62 -6.03
N SER A 20 -0.94 5.32 -5.99
CA SER A 20 -1.75 4.34 -5.27
C SER A 20 -1.56 4.44 -3.74
N CYS A 21 -0.35 4.69 -3.26
CA CYS A 21 -0.05 4.80 -1.83
C CYS A 21 -0.40 6.18 -1.24
N ALA A 22 -0.62 7.20 -2.07
CA ALA A 22 -0.98 8.56 -1.64
C ALA A 22 -2.23 8.61 -0.74
N LEU A 23 -3.11 7.61 -0.81
CA LEU A 23 -4.29 7.52 0.06
C LEU A 23 -3.94 7.35 1.55
N LEU A 24 -2.75 6.83 1.88
CA LEU A 24 -2.29 6.62 3.26
C LEU A 24 -2.04 7.95 3.99
N LEU A 25 -1.58 8.98 3.26
CA LEU A 25 -1.26 10.30 3.81
C LEU A 25 -2.27 11.38 3.40
N SER A 26 -3.35 11.00 2.71
CA SER A 26 -4.32 11.96 2.23
C SER A 26 -5.01 12.69 3.40
N PRO A 27 -5.00 14.04 3.42
CA PRO A 27 -5.58 14.83 4.51
C PRO A 27 -7.11 14.76 4.55
N SER A 28 -7.74 14.33 3.46
CA SER A 28 -9.18 14.03 3.39
C SER A 28 -9.46 12.53 3.27
N GLY A 29 -8.43 11.70 3.48
CA GLY A 29 -8.49 10.26 3.35
C GLY A 29 -8.94 9.54 4.62
N PRO A 30 -9.22 8.24 4.52
CA PRO A 30 -9.73 7.44 5.64
C PRO A 30 -8.69 7.30 6.78
N PHE A 31 -7.41 7.52 6.49
CA PHE A 31 -6.31 7.44 7.45
C PHE A 31 -6.01 8.73 8.21
N GLN A 32 -6.66 9.87 7.88
CA GLN A 32 -6.30 11.19 8.42
C GLN A 32 -6.16 11.22 9.96
N SER A 33 -7.14 10.70 10.69
CA SER A 33 -7.11 10.72 12.16
C SER A 33 -5.99 9.84 12.73
N CYS A 34 -5.69 8.72 12.08
CA CYS A 34 -4.59 7.84 12.45
C CYS A 34 -3.23 8.46 12.12
N VAL A 35 -3.08 9.10 10.96
CA VAL A 35 -1.84 9.77 10.55
C VAL A 35 -1.46 10.85 11.57
N GLN A 36 -2.43 11.61 12.07
CA GLN A 36 -2.20 12.60 13.13
C GLN A 36 -1.71 11.96 14.43
N ALA A 37 -2.17 10.76 14.76
CA ALA A 37 -1.78 10.04 15.97
C ALA A 37 -0.42 9.33 15.83
N LEU A 38 -0.11 8.78 14.65
CA LEU A 38 1.18 8.15 14.34
C LEU A 38 2.31 9.19 14.14
N GLY A 39 1.97 10.39 13.70
CA GLY A 39 2.95 11.44 13.43
C GLY A 39 3.99 10.99 12.39
N PRO A 40 5.31 11.15 12.66
CA PRO A 40 6.37 10.79 11.70
C PRO A 40 6.41 9.30 11.33
N GLU A 41 5.80 8.42 12.11
CA GLU A 41 5.76 6.99 11.77
C GLU A 41 4.87 6.69 10.56
N ALA A 42 3.89 7.55 10.27
CA ALA A 42 3.03 7.42 9.10
C ALA A 42 3.82 7.45 7.77
N ASP A 43 4.88 8.25 7.72
CA ASP A 43 5.73 8.38 6.52
C ASP A 43 6.45 7.05 6.20
N ARG A 44 6.81 6.26 7.22
CA ARG A 44 7.40 4.93 6.99
C ARG A 44 6.43 3.97 6.31
N TYR A 45 5.18 3.92 6.77
CA TYR A 45 4.17 3.05 6.13
C TYR A 45 3.87 3.47 4.69
N HIS A 46 3.96 4.77 4.40
CA HIS A 46 3.84 5.28 3.04
C HIS A 46 5.03 4.88 2.15
N ASP A 47 6.25 5.03 2.64
CA ASP A 47 7.47 4.64 1.91
C ASP A 47 7.53 3.12 1.68
N ASP A 48 7.18 2.33 2.69
CA ASP A 48 7.08 0.87 2.59
C ASP A 48 6.01 0.47 1.56
N CYS A 49 4.87 1.17 1.52
CA CYS A 49 3.85 0.94 0.50
C CYS A 49 4.37 1.16 -0.92
N ILE A 50 5.09 2.27 -1.15
CA ILE A 50 5.66 2.56 -2.48
C ILE A 50 6.68 1.49 -2.85
N TYR A 51 7.51 1.08 -1.90
CA TYR A 51 8.54 0.07 -2.10
C TYR A 51 7.93 -1.29 -2.47
N ASP A 52 6.97 -1.78 -1.66
CA ASP A 52 6.31 -3.07 -1.87
C ASP A 52 5.46 -3.10 -3.15
N ALA A 53 4.71 -2.03 -3.42
CA ALA A 53 3.88 -1.94 -4.62
C ALA A 53 4.73 -1.83 -5.89
N CYS A 54 5.87 -1.13 -5.84
CA CYS A 54 6.77 -1.00 -6.98
C CYS A 54 7.52 -2.32 -7.27
N GLY A 55 7.91 -3.05 -6.22
CA GLY A 55 8.67 -4.31 -6.33
C GLY A 55 7.88 -5.52 -6.82
N CYS A 56 6.54 -5.45 -6.89
CA CYS A 56 5.70 -6.58 -7.30
C CYS A 56 5.54 -6.71 -8.82
N ASP A 57 6.65 -6.92 -9.53
CA ASP A 57 6.71 -6.93 -11.00
C ASP A 57 6.22 -8.19 -11.73
N GLN A 58 5.98 -9.27 -11.00
CA GLN A 58 5.69 -10.60 -11.55
C GLN A 58 4.22 -11.03 -11.50
N GLY A 59 3.31 -10.06 -11.31
CA GLY A 59 1.87 -10.28 -11.14
C GLY A 59 1.49 -10.42 -9.67
N GLY A 60 0.47 -9.67 -9.24
CA GLY A 60 0.11 -9.55 -7.82
C GLY A 60 0.09 -8.11 -7.30
N ASP A 61 0.13 -7.10 -8.19
CA ASP A 61 0.09 -5.67 -7.85
C ASP A 61 -1.05 -5.31 -6.87
N CYS A 62 -2.22 -5.95 -7.04
CA CYS A 62 -3.34 -5.87 -6.08
C CYS A 62 -2.93 -6.35 -4.69
N GLN A 63 -2.32 -7.53 -4.60
CA GLN A 63 -2.01 -8.18 -3.32
C GLN A 63 -0.94 -7.41 -2.55
N CYS A 64 0.11 -6.92 -3.23
CA CYS A 64 1.19 -6.19 -2.57
C CYS A 64 0.73 -4.82 -2.06
N LEU A 65 0.05 -4.04 -2.93
CA LEU A 65 -0.55 -2.76 -2.55
C LEU A 65 -1.53 -2.92 -1.38
N CYS A 66 -2.44 -3.90 -1.45
CA CYS A 66 -3.44 -4.10 -0.40
C CYS A 66 -2.83 -4.63 0.90
N THR A 67 -1.71 -5.36 0.85
CA THR A 67 -0.98 -5.80 2.05
C THR A 67 -0.32 -4.60 2.73
N ALA A 68 0.34 -3.71 1.97
CA ALA A 68 0.94 -2.50 2.53
C ALA A 68 -0.12 -1.56 3.14
N ILE A 69 -1.25 -1.34 2.47
CA ILE A 69 -2.35 -0.53 3.04
C ILE A 69 -2.93 -1.19 4.29
N ALA A 70 -3.02 -2.53 4.32
CA ALA A 70 -3.48 -3.26 5.49
C ALA A 70 -2.52 -3.11 6.69
N ALA A 71 -1.22 -3.02 6.46
CA ALA A 71 -0.23 -2.79 7.52
C ALA A 71 -0.45 -1.44 8.22
N MET A 72 -0.65 -0.36 7.44
CA MET A 72 -1.01 0.95 8.01
C MET A 72 -2.33 0.86 8.79
N ALA A 73 -3.35 0.21 8.23
CA ALA A 73 -4.64 0.06 8.91
C ALA A 73 -4.55 -0.73 10.22
N GLN A 74 -3.68 -1.73 10.29
CA GLN A 74 -3.42 -2.49 11.51
C GLN A 74 -2.69 -1.62 12.55
N ALA A 75 -1.69 -0.82 12.13
CA ALA A 75 -1.02 0.12 13.01
C ALA A 75 -2.00 1.13 13.61
N CYS A 76 -2.90 1.66 12.78
CA CYS A 76 -4.01 2.51 13.22
C CYS A 76 -4.92 1.81 14.23
N ALA A 77 -5.31 0.57 13.97
CA ALA A 77 -6.17 -0.19 14.88
C ALA A 77 -5.49 -0.44 16.25
N ASN A 78 -4.17 -0.68 16.27
CA ASN A 78 -3.42 -0.91 17.50
C ASN A 78 -3.40 0.31 18.44
N ILE A 79 -3.52 1.52 17.88
CA ILE A 79 -3.62 2.77 18.64
C ILE A 79 -5.07 3.26 18.82
N GLY A 80 -6.06 2.41 18.50
CA GLY A 80 -7.49 2.70 18.70
C GLY A 80 -8.18 3.44 17.55
N HIS A 81 -7.48 3.67 16.43
CA HIS A 81 -8.03 4.32 15.24
C HIS A 81 -8.40 3.28 14.17
N VAL A 82 -9.56 2.64 14.30
CA VAL A 82 -10.02 1.66 13.30
C VAL A 82 -10.44 2.35 12.00
N VAL A 83 -9.74 2.06 10.90
CA VAL A 83 -9.98 2.67 9.59
C VAL A 83 -10.71 1.71 8.64
N ARG A 84 -11.81 2.16 8.05
CA ARG A 84 -12.49 1.46 6.94
C ARG A 84 -11.98 2.00 5.60
N TRP A 85 -10.97 1.34 5.04
CA TRP A 85 -10.28 1.79 3.83
C TRP A 85 -10.64 0.98 2.57
N ARG A 86 -11.07 -0.28 2.70
CA ARG A 86 -11.48 -1.10 1.55
C ARG A 86 -12.76 -0.56 0.92
N SER A 87 -12.83 -0.55 -0.40
CA SER A 87 -14.00 -0.08 -1.17
C SER A 87 -14.22 -0.95 -2.41
N GLN A 88 -15.30 -0.71 -3.16
CA GLN A 88 -15.55 -1.46 -4.39
C GLN A 88 -14.47 -1.24 -5.46
N SER A 89 -13.78 -0.11 -5.42
CA SER A 89 -12.69 0.25 -6.32
C SER A 89 -11.29 0.02 -5.74
N LEU A 90 -11.18 -0.27 -4.43
CA LEU A 90 -9.91 -0.45 -3.74
C LEU A 90 -9.93 -1.73 -2.90
N CYS A 91 -9.12 -2.71 -3.29
CA CYS A 91 -8.88 -3.94 -2.52
C CYS A 91 -10.14 -4.74 -2.17
N ARG A 92 -11.12 -4.79 -3.10
CA ARG A 92 -12.38 -5.52 -2.92
C ARG A 92 -12.16 -7.03 -2.89
N GLU A 93 -11.47 -7.55 -3.90
CA GLU A 93 -11.19 -8.98 -4.11
C GLU A 93 -9.80 -9.12 -4.73
N CYS A 94 -8.74 -9.16 -3.92
CA CYS A 94 -7.46 -9.70 -4.41
C CYS A 94 -7.54 -11.22 -4.25
N SER A 95 -8.13 -11.90 -5.22
CA SER A 95 -8.20 -13.37 -5.23
C SER A 95 -6.84 -13.97 -5.67
N GLY A 96 -6.03 -14.35 -4.68
CA GLY A 96 -4.82 -15.18 -4.83
C GLY A 96 -4.27 -15.49 -3.42
N SER A 97 -4.23 -16.74 -2.94
CA SER A 97 -3.80 -17.99 -3.59
C SER A 97 -4.68 -19.17 -3.16
N PRO A 98 -4.74 -20.31 -3.89
CA PRO A 98 -3.98 -20.73 -5.07
C PRO A 98 -4.87 -21.10 -6.29
N GLY A 99 -4.41 -20.85 -7.53
CA GLY A 99 -4.91 -21.58 -8.71
C GLY A 99 -5.60 -20.81 -9.84
N LEU A 100 -5.12 -19.64 -10.26
CA LEU A 100 -5.44 -19.15 -11.61
C LEU A 100 -4.18 -18.73 -12.38
N PRO A 101 -4.17 -18.95 -13.71
CA PRO A 101 -2.95 -19.06 -14.48
C PRO A 101 -2.33 -17.68 -14.73
N VAL A 102 -1.00 -17.65 -14.63
CA VAL A 102 -0.17 -16.59 -15.18
C VAL A 102 -0.45 -16.47 -16.68
N ARG A 103 -0.64 -15.25 -17.17
CA ARG A 103 -0.61 -14.90 -18.60
C ARG A 103 -0.22 -13.42 -18.69
N SER A 104 0.79 -13.02 -19.46
CA SER A 104 1.77 -13.72 -20.30
C SER A 104 2.89 -12.72 -20.57
#